data_AF-V6LRS2-F1
#
_entry.id   AF-V6LRS2-F1
#
_cell.length_a   1.000
_cell.length_b   1.000
_cell.length_c   1.000
_cell.angle_alpha   90.00
_cell.angle_beta   90.00
_cell.angle_gamma   90.00
#
_symmetry.space_group_name_H-M   'P 1'
#
loop_
_entity.id
_entity.type
_entity.pdbx_description
1 polymer ?
#
loop_
_entity_poly.entity_id
_entity_poly.type
_entity_poly.pdbx_seq_one_letter_code
_entity_poly.pdbx_strand_id
1 'polypeptide(L)'
;PDLTKTTRLECDCLLLSVGLIPQAKVAVTLGGKVNPKTRLIEVDSFKRVSGRFFTAGNCLQVHDLADDAAEEGHDAGRAAALLLETSVAPGTLVVQTDENVLFSVPQFLIKELDSQSISIRVNKILGEMQSCGEMRITNCGGD
;
A
#
# COMPACT_ATOMS: atom_id res chain seq x y z
N PRO A 1 16.01 26.19 14.59
CA PRO A 1 16.25 27.07 13.41
C PRO A 1 17.18 28.23 13.80
N ASP A 2 18.18 28.54 12.96
CA ASP A 2 19.04 29.71 13.13
C ASP A 2 18.30 30.95 12.59
N LEU A 3 17.93 31.86 13.49
CA LEU A 3 17.13 33.05 13.16
C LEU A 3 17.97 34.20 12.60
N THR A 4 19.31 34.08 12.60
CA THR A 4 20.22 35.11 12.09
C THR A 4 20.27 35.16 10.56
N LYS A 5 19.72 34.14 9.88
CA LYS A 5 19.58 34.06 8.41
C LYS A 5 18.11 33.90 8.03
N THR A 6 17.37 35.01 8.01
CA THR A 6 15.97 35.02 7.59
C THR A 6 15.73 36.04 6.49
N THR A 7 14.79 35.74 5.59
CA THR A 7 14.33 36.63 4.52
C THR A 7 12.81 36.73 4.61
N ARG A 8 12.28 37.95 4.52
CA ARG A 8 10.83 38.20 4.46
C ARG A 8 10.39 38.32 3.01
N LEU A 9 9.24 37.70 2.72
CA LEU A 9 8.57 37.78 1.43
C LEU A 9 7.13 38.21 1.71
N GLU A 10 6.73 39.34 1.13
CA GLU A 10 5.34 39.80 1.19
C GLU A 10 4.48 38.86 0.32
N CYS A 11 3.42 38.29 0.90
CA CYS A 11 2.49 37.43 0.18
C CYS A 11 1.10 37.49 0.80
N ASP A 12 0.07 37.47 -0.04
CA ASP A 12 -1.34 37.43 0.40
C ASP A 12 -1.83 35.98 0.60
N CYS A 13 -1.07 35.00 0.10
CA CYS A 13 -1.31 33.57 0.25
C CYS A 13 -0.01 32.78 0.09
N LEU A 14 0.18 31.76 0.92
CA LEU A 14 1.31 30.83 0.87
C LEU A 14 0.79 29.40 0.70
N LEU A 15 1.15 28.76 -0.42
CA LEU A 15 0.91 27.34 -0.65
C LEU A 15 2.22 26.56 -0.52
N LEU A 16 2.25 25.60 0.40
CA LEU A 16 3.42 24.76 0.64
C LEU A 16 3.15 23.33 0.19
N SER A 17 3.82 22.90 -0.87
CA SER A 17 3.79 21.50 -1.32
C SER A 17 4.83 20.68 -0.55
N VAL A 18 4.53 20.35 0.70
CA VAL A 18 5.43 19.61 1.61
C VAL A 18 5.36 18.07 1.43
N GLY A 19 4.64 17.63 0.40
CA GLY A 19 4.38 16.22 0.15
C GLY A 19 3.38 15.60 1.12
N LEU A 20 3.03 14.34 0.87
CA LEU A 20 2.11 13.58 1.70
C LEU A 20 2.89 12.69 2.68
N ILE A 21 2.49 12.71 3.95
CA ILE A 21 3.08 11.83 4.97
C ILE A 21 2.07 10.73 5.30
N PRO A 22 2.37 9.45 5.00
CA PRO A 22 1.50 8.33 5.34
C PRO A 22 1.22 8.27 6.84
N GLN A 23 -0.04 8.11 7.22
CA GLN A 23 -0.45 8.03 8.63
C GLN A 23 -0.47 6.58 9.16
N ALA A 24 0.60 5.82 8.91
CA ALA A 24 0.74 4.42 9.32
C ALA A 24 0.53 4.20 10.84
N LYS A 25 0.73 5.23 11.67
CA LYS A 25 0.55 5.18 13.14
C LYS A 25 -0.82 4.64 13.55
N VAL A 26 -1.90 4.98 12.84
CA VAL A 26 -3.26 4.51 13.18
C VAL A 26 -3.34 2.99 13.04
N ALA A 27 -2.86 2.43 11.94
CA ALA A 27 -2.85 0.98 11.73
C ALA A 27 -1.99 0.24 12.77
N VAL A 28 -0.89 0.84 13.23
CA VAL A 28 -0.08 0.26 14.34
C VAL A 28 -0.89 0.13 15.62
N THR A 29 -1.70 1.15 15.97
CA THR A 29 -2.55 1.06 17.18
C THR A 29 -3.61 -0.05 17.10
N LEU A 30 -3.95 -0.48 15.88
CA LEU A 30 -4.88 -1.58 15.63
C LEU A 30 -4.17 -2.95 15.57
N GLY A 31 -2.86 -3.02 15.81
CA GLY A 31 -2.07 -4.26 15.77
C GLY A 31 -1.34 -4.51 14.45
N GLY A 32 -1.31 -3.51 13.56
CA GLY A 32 -0.53 -3.54 12.33
C GLY A 32 0.97 -3.51 12.58
N LYS A 33 1.72 -4.18 11.70
CA LYS A 33 3.18 -4.15 11.70
C LYS A 33 3.67 -3.19 10.64
N VAL A 34 4.70 -2.42 10.98
CA VAL A 34 5.38 -1.55 10.01
C VAL A 34 6.57 -2.29 9.47
N ASN A 35 6.66 -2.39 8.14
CA ASN A 35 7.85 -2.90 7.51
C ASN A 35 9.01 -1.89 7.73
N PRO A 36 10.15 -2.29 8.33
CA PRO A 36 11.20 -1.35 8.70
C PRO A 36 11.93 -0.75 7.50
N LYS A 37 11.95 -1.44 6.35
CA LYS A 37 12.61 -0.97 5.12
C LYS A 37 11.75 0.07 4.40
N THR A 38 10.45 -0.19 4.28
CA THR A 38 9.55 0.61 3.45
C THR A 38 8.78 1.65 4.27
N ARG A 39 8.67 1.43 5.59
CA ARG A 39 7.82 2.17 6.54
C ARG A 39 6.32 2.08 6.24
N LEU A 40 5.92 1.15 5.38
CA LEU A 40 4.52 0.86 5.10
C LEU A 40 3.96 -0.14 6.10
N ILE A 41 2.63 -0.16 6.23
CA ILE A 41 1.94 -1.18 6.99
C ILE A 41 1.92 -2.48 6.19
N GLU A 42 2.29 -3.57 6.85
CA GLU A 42 2.23 -4.88 6.27
C GLU A 42 0.79 -5.38 6.22
N VAL A 43 0.36 -5.83 5.05
CA VAL A 43 -0.99 -6.33 4.78
C VAL A 43 -0.96 -7.60 3.94
N ASP A 44 -2.03 -8.38 4.05
CA ASP A 44 -2.32 -9.46 3.10
C ASP A 44 -3.08 -8.95 1.86
N SER A 45 -3.39 -9.85 0.92
CA SER A 45 -4.10 -9.53 -0.32
C SER A 45 -5.49 -8.92 -0.15
N PHE A 46 -6.09 -9.01 1.03
CA PHE A 46 -7.33 -8.33 1.36
C PHE A 46 -7.11 -6.94 1.96
N LYS A 47 -5.87 -6.46 1.98
CA LYS A 47 -5.45 -5.23 2.66
C LYS A 47 -5.69 -5.29 4.18
N ARG A 48 -5.77 -6.51 4.74
CA ARG A 48 -6.00 -6.75 6.16
C ARG A 48 -4.73 -6.45 6.95
N VAL A 49 -4.87 -5.64 7.98
CA VAL A 49 -3.80 -5.25 8.91
C VAL A 49 -3.67 -6.28 10.03
N SER A 50 -4.78 -6.55 10.70
CA SER A 50 -4.85 -7.42 11.88
C SER A 50 -6.32 -7.73 12.18
N GLY A 51 -6.64 -8.98 12.56
CA GLY A 51 -8.01 -9.36 12.92
C GLY A 51 -9.05 -9.01 11.86
N ARG A 52 -9.90 -8.01 12.14
CA ARG A 52 -10.93 -7.48 11.23
C ARG A 52 -10.67 -6.01 10.82
N PHE A 53 -9.43 -5.54 10.95
CA PHE A 53 -9.02 -4.20 10.53
C PHE A 53 -8.33 -4.25 9.16
N PHE A 54 -8.66 -3.27 8.33
CA PHE A 54 -8.19 -3.12 6.96
C PHE A 54 -7.67 -1.71 6.76
N THR A 55 -6.78 -1.52 5.79
CA THR A 55 -6.22 -0.22 5.44
C THR A 55 -6.22 -0.03 3.93
N ALA A 56 -6.31 1.21 3.47
CA ALA A 56 -6.36 1.55 2.06
C ALA A 56 -5.90 2.99 1.82
N GLY A 57 -5.70 3.32 0.55
CA GLY A 57 -5.30 4.63 0.09
C GLY A 57 -3.97 5.03 0.73
N ASN A 58 -3.82 6.34 0.99
CA ASN A 58 -2.59 6.91 1.51
C ASN A 58 -2.21 6.47 2.94
N CYS A 59 -3.10 5.77 3.65
CA CYS A 59 -2.75 5.09 4.90
C CYS A 59 -1.91 3.82 4.66
N LEU A 60 -2.16 3.14 3.53
CA LEU A 60 -1.45 1.94 3.11
C LEU A 60 -0.24 2.27 2.24
N GLN A 61 -0.44 3.02 1.16
CA GLN A 61 0.59 3.46 0.23
C GLN A 61 0.19 4.79 -0.41
N VAL A 62 1.16 5.65 -0.74
CA VAL A 62 0.85 6.94 -1.36
C VAL A 62 0.47 6.71 -2.82
N HIS A 63 -0.75 7.09 -3.15
CA HIS A 63 -1.26 7.17 -4.52
C HIS A 63 -1.15 8.59 -5.02
N ASP A 64 -0.81 8.74 -6.31
CA ASP A 64 -0.69 10.05 -6.95
C ASP A 64 -2.07 10.58 -7.40
N LEU A 65 -2.98 9.68 -7.77
CA LEU A 65 -4.36 10.00 -8.15
C LEU A 65 -5.36 9.63 -7.06
N ALA A 66 -6.39 10.47 -6.91
CA ALA A 66 -7.48 10.19 -5.98
C ALA A 66 -8.30 8.97 -6.40
N ASP A 67 -8.40 8.70 -7.71
CA ASP A 67 -9.11 7.55 -8.26
C ASP A 67 -8.49 6.23 -7.78
N ASP A 68 -7.15 6.10 -7.86
CA ASP A 68 -6.42 4.91 -7.40
C ASP A 68 -6.62 4.68 -5.89
N ALA A 69 -6.56 5.76 -5.10
CA ALA A 69 -6.81 5.69 -3.66
C ALA A 69 -8.25 5.27 -3.34
N ALA A 70 -9.22 5.70 -4.15
CA ALA A 70 -10.62 5.35 -3.99
C ALA A 70 -10.90 3.89 -4.40
N GLU A 71 -10.28 3.42 -5.48
CA GLU A 71 -10.37 2.02 -5.91
C GLU A 71 -9.78 1.08 -4.85
N GLU A 72 -8.61 1.39 -4.30
CA GLU A 72 -8.03 0.59 -3.20
C GLU A 72 -8.92 0.61 -1.95
N GLY A 73 -9.59 1.74 -1.68
CA GLY A 73 -10.59 1.85 -0.62
C GLY A 73 -11.80 0.94 -0.86
N HIS A 74 -12.29 0.89 -2.10
CA HIS A 74 -13.36 0.02 -2.50
C HIS A 74 -12.95 -1.46 -2.33
N ASP A 75 -11.75 -1.83 -2.75
CA ASP A 75 -11.21 -3.20 -2.59
C ASP A 75 -11.16 -3.64 -1.13
N ALA A 76 -10.60 -2.81 -0.26
CA ALA A 76 -10.54 -3.09 1.18
C ALA A 76 -11.94 -3.21 1.80
N GLY A 77 -12.89 -2.37 1.35
CA GLY A 77 -14.29 -2.45 1.76
C GLY A 77 -14.98 -3.75 1.34
N ARG A 78 -14.80 -4.18 0.09
CA ARG A 78 -15.30 -5.47 -0.41
C ARG A 78 -14.72 -6.64 0.37
N ALA A 79 -13.42 -6.61 0.63
CA ALA A 79 -12.75 -7.65 1.41
C ALA A 79 -13.27 -7.71 2.85
N ALA A 80 -13.48 -6.55 3.49
CA ALA A 80 -14.07 -6.48 4.83
C ALA A 80 -15.48 -7.10 4.86
N ALA A 81 -16.33 -6.77 3.88
CA ALA A 81 -17.67 -7.33 3.76
C ALA A 81 -17.66 -8.84 3.53
N LEU A 82 -16.84 -9.32 2.58
CA LEU A 82 -16.67 -10.76 2.31
C LEU A 82 -16.26 -11.53 3.57
N LEU A 83 -15.35 -10.96 4.36
CA LEU A 83 -14.83 -11.58 5.56
C LEU A 83 -15.83 -11.56 6.73
N LEU A 84 -16.94 -10.82 6.66
CA LEU A 84 -18.02 -10.97 7.66
C LEU A 84 -18.76 -12.29 7.49
N GLU A 85 -18.91 -12.76 6.25
CA GLU A 85 -19.66 -13.97 5.91
C GLU A 85 -18.75 -15.20 5.80
N THR A 86 -17.46 -14.98 5.52
CA THR A 86 -16.48 -16.04 5.30
C THR A 86 -15.30 -15.94 6.25
N SER A 87 -14.62 -17.07 6.48
CA SER A 87 -13.40 -17.12 7.28
C SER A 87 -12.22 -17.52 6.41
N VAL A 88 -11.59 -16.53 5.78
CA VAL A 88 -10.32 -16.73 5.06
C VAL A 88 -9.15 -16.41 5.99
N ALA A 89 -8.22 -17.36 6.10
CA ALA A 89 -7.03 -17.20 6.91
C ALA A 89 -6.16 -16.02 6.43
N PRO A 90 -5.39 -15.37 7.32
CA PRO A 90 -4.35 -14.40 6.94
C PRO A 90 -3.36 -14.96 5.93
N GLY A 91 -2.93 -14.09 5.01
CA GLY A 91 -1.89 -14.42 4.05
C GLY A 91 -0.58 -14.78 4.76
N THR A 92 0.11 -15.81 4.26
CA THR A 92 1.38 -16.30 4.83
C THR A 92 2.50 -16.36 3.80
N LEU A 93 2.19 -16.27 2.51
CA LEU A 93 3.18 -16.31 1.44
C LEU A 93 3.82 -14.92 1.30
N VAL A 94 5.09 -14.80 1.67
CA VAL A 94 5.79 -13.50 1.64
C VAL A 94 6.17 -13.11 0.22
N VAL A 95 5.81 -11.90 -0.19
CA VAL A 95 6.28 -11.31 -1.46
C VAL A 95 7.69 -10.78 -1.23
N GLN A 96 8.67 -11.34 -1.95
CA GLN A 96 10.05 -10.84 -1.93
C GLN A 96 10.29 -9.92 -3.11
N THR A 97 10.97 -8.80 -2.85
CA THR A 97 11.37 -7.82 -3.87
C THR A 97 12.89 -7.76 -3.96
N ASP A 98 13.40 -7.50 -5.16
CA ASP A 98 14.83 -7.32 -5.44
C ASP A 98 15.27 -5.86 -5.22
N GLU A 99 16.46 -5.51 -5.69
CA GLU A 99 16.99 -4.15 -5.63
C GLU A 99 16.31 -3.15 -6.59
N ASN A 100 15.48 -3.59 -7.52
CA ASN A 100 14.81 -2.74 -8.51
C ASN A 100 13.40 -2.31 -8.06
N VAL A 101 12.82 -3.07 -7.13
CA VAL A 101 11.50 -2.84 -6.55
C VAL A 101 11.65 -2.36 -5.10
N LEU A 102 11.23 -1.13 -4.82
CA LEU A 102 11.24 -0.52 -3.49
C LEU A 102 10.37 -1.31 -2.51
N PHE A 103 9.16 -1.65 -2.95
CA PHE A 103 8.19 -2.41 -2.17
C PHE A 103 7.08 -2.98 -3.06
N SER A 104 6.38 -3.97 -2.52
CA SER A 104 5.13 -4.49 -3.04
C SER A 104 4.00 -4.28 -2.02
N VAL A 105 2.76 -4.18 -2.53
CA VAL A 105 1.53 -4.25 -1.76
C VAL A 105 0.58 -5.20 -2.49
N PRO A 106 0.10 -6.28 -1.87
CA PRO A 106 0.34 -6.68 -0.47
C PRO A 106 1.76 -7.24 -0.24
N GLN A 107 2.13 -7.41 1.03
CA GLN A 107 3.38 -8.08 1.42
C GLN A 107 3.18 -9.58 1.66
N PHE A 108 1.94 -10.00 1.92
CA PHE A 108 1.59 -11.39 2.12
C PHE A 108 0.47 -11.81 1.17
N LEU A 109 0.63 -12.93 0.47
CA LEU A 109 -0.41 -13.55 -0.36
C LEU A 109 -1.15 -14.63 0.43
N ILE A 110 -2.43 -14.80 0.10
CA ILE A 110 -3.33 -15.81 0.63
C ILE A 110 -3.34 -16.98 -0.36
N LYS A 111 -3.00 -18.19 0.09
CA LYS A 111 -2.84 -19.34 -0.81
C LYS A 111 -4.17 -19.78 -1.44
N GLU A 112 -5.25 -19.60 -0.70
CA GLU A 112 -6.60 -20.05 -1.03
C GLU A 112 -7.30 -19.17 -2.07
N LEU A 113 -6.69 -18.06 -2.49
CA LEU A 113 -7.26 -17.17 -3.50
C LEU A 113 -6.75 -17.53 -4.90
N ASP A 114 -7.68 -17.75 -5.82
CA ASP A 114 -7.39 -18.11 -7.22
C ASP A 114 -6.67 -17.00 -7.98
N SER A 115 -6.99 -15.73 -7.66
CA SER A 115 -6.38 -14.56 -8.28
C SER A 115 -6.19 -13.44 -7.26
N GLN A 116 -5.00 -12.83 -7.30
CA GLN A 116 -4.62 -11.74 -6.40
C GLN A 116 -3.74 -10.75 -7.18
N SER A 117 -3.87 -9.46 -6.91
CA SER A 117 -3.04 -8.44 -7.52
C SER A 117 -1.91 -7.98 -6.60
N ILE A 118 -0.76 -7.70 -7.22
CA ILE A 118 0.40 -7.09 -6.55
C ILE A 118 0.69 -5.77 -7.24
N SER A 119 0.60 -4.70 -6.46
CA SER A 119 1.14 -3.39 -6.82
C SER A 119 2.61 -3.33 -6.41
N ILE A 120 3.46 -2.80 -7.29
CA ILE A 120 4.90 -2.65 -7.05
C ILE A 120 5.32 -1.20 -7.28
N ARG A 121 6.18 -0.69 -6.41
CA ARG A 121 6.86 0.61 -6.62
C ARG A 121 8.30 0.36 -7.00
N VAL A 122 8.71 0.78 -8.19
CA VAL A 122 10.10 0.65 -8.68
C VAL A 122 10.95 1.84 -8.26
N ASN A 123 12.27 1.65 -8.11
CA ASN A 123 13.20 2.75 -7.77
C ASN A 123 13.83 3.44 -8.99
N LYS A 124 13.68 2.85 -10.17
CA LYS A 124 14.16 3.37 -11.44
C LYS A 124 13.23 2.94 -12.56
N ILE A 125 13.28 3.64 -13.67
CA ILE A 125 12.55 3.27 -14.88
C ILE A 125 13.12 1.93 -15.37
N LEU A 126 12.30 0.88 -15.37
CA LEU A 126 12.66 -0.44 -15.86
C LEU A 126 12.28 -0.56 -17.34
N GLY A 127 13.02 0.17 -18.20
CA GLY A 127 12.80 0.16 -19.65
C GLY A 127 11.38 0.58 -20.09
N GLU A 128 11.06 0.36 -21.36
CA GLU A 128 9.68 0.51 -21.85
C GLU A 128 8.84 -0.67 -21.37
N MET A 129 7.91 -0.39 -20.47
CA MET A 129 6.87 -1.33 -20.08
C MET A 129 5.90 -1.46 -21.26
N GLN A 130 5.86 -2.61 -21.92
CA GLN A 130 4.98 -2.83 -23.08
C GLN A 130 3.47 -2.79 -22.73
N SER A 131 3.13 -2.82 -21.43
CA SER A 131 1.78 -2.60 -20.90
C SER A 131 1.82 -2.08 -19.47
N CYS A 132 1.16 -0.96 -19.15
CA CYS A 132 0.80 -0.62 -17.76
C CYS A 132 -0.11 -1.74 -17.23
N GLY A 133 0.38 -2.55 -16.30
CA GLY A 133 -0.32 -3.76 -15.88
C GLY A 133 -0.26 -3.97 -14.38
N GLU A 134 -1.44 -4.15 -13.78
CA GLU A 134 -1.61 -4.81 -12.50
C GLU A 134 -1.06 -6.24 -12.62
N MET A 135 -0.01 -6.59 -11.85
CA MET A 135 0.53 -7.95 -11.89
C MET A 135 -0.41 -8.86 -11.11
N ARG A 136 -1.30 -9.55 -11.83
CA ARG A 136 -2.18 -10.57 -11.26
C ARG A 136 -1.47 -11.91 -11.26
N ILE A 137 -1.30 -12.48 -10.08
CA ILE A 137 -0.83 -13.85 -9.93
C ILE A 137 -2.07 -14.73 -9.81
N THR A 138 -2.28 -15.61 -10.79
CA THR A 138 -3.26 -16.68 -10.72
C THR A 138 -2.60 -17.95 -10.23
N ASN A 139 -3.21 -18.60 -9.24
CA ASN A 139 -2.78 -19.92 -8.81
C ASN A 139 -3.21 -20.94 -9.88
N CYS A 140 -2.30 -21.31 -10.78
CA CYS A 140 -2.52 -22.44 -11.67
C CYS A 140 -2.41 -23.71 -10.83
N GLY A 141 -3.53 -24.14 -10.26
CA GLY A 141 -3.62 -25.39 -9.50
C GLY A 141 -3.03 -26.54 -10.31
N GLY A 142 -1.92 -27.10 -9.82
CA GLY A 142 -1.39 -28.38 -10.27
C GLY A 142 -1.87 -29.46 -9.32
N ASP A 143 -2.57 -30.44 -9.87
CA ASP A 143 -2.69 -31.79 -9.32
C ASP A 143 -1.32 -32.48 -9.25
#